data_AF-A0A2G9T782-F1
#
_entry.id   AF-A0A2G9T782-F1
#
_cell.length_a   1.000
_cell.length_b   1.000
_cell.length_c   1.000
_cell.angle_alpha   90.00
_cell.angle_beta   90.00
_cell.angle_gamma   90.00
#
_symmetry.space_group_name_H-M   'P 1'
#
loop_
_entity.id
_entity.type
_entity.pdbx_description
1 polymer ?
#
loop_
_entity_poly.entity_id
_entity_poly.type
_entity_poly.pdbx_seq_one_letter_code
_entity_poly.pdbx_strand_id
1 'polypeptide(L)'
;CYRPEVSNSASEAKLYRVHEFTKVEMYVVCTPEQSDGELDYLVDIQKGTFESLGLHCRQVDMPTEELGAPAARKVDIEAWMPGRQLFGEVSSASNCTDYQARRL
;
A
#
# COMPACT_ATOMS: atom_id res chain seq x y z
N CYS A 1 6.38 -12.39 4.30
CA CYS A 1 7.21 -11.32 3.74
C CYS A 1 8.41 -11.11 4.66
N TYR A 2 9.63 -11.07 4.11
CA TYR A 2 10.86 -10.82 4.86
C TYR A 2 11.48 -9.50 4.40
N ARG A 3 11.79 -8.59 5.33
CA ARG A 3 12.40 -7.30 5.03
C ARG A 3 13.57 -7.01 5.99
N PRO A 4 14.70 -6.47 5.49
CA PRO A 4 15.85 -6.16 6.33
C PRO A 4 15.58 -5.01 7.31
N GLU A 5 14.56 -4.17 7.06
CA GLU A 5 14.11 -3.06 7.91
C GLU A 5 15.27 -2.22 8.47
N VAL A 6 15.92 -1.45 7.60
CA VAL A 6 17.12 -0.64 7.92
C VAL A 6 16.79 0.59 8.79
N SER A 7 15.50 0.92 8.96
CA SER A 7 15.03 2.03 9.80
C SER A 7 14.96 1.64 11.28
N ASN A 8 15.65 2.40 12.12
CA ASN A 8 15.65 2.24 13.59
C ASN A 8 14.63 3.16 14.28
N SER A 9 13.56 3.57 13.58
CA SER A 9 12.57 4.48 14.16
C SER A 9 11.80 3.82 15.31
N ALA A 10 12.01 4.31 16.54
CA ALA A 10 11.27 3.85 17.72
C ALA A 10 9.76 4.08 17.59
N SER A 11 9.34 5.10 16.82
CA SER A 11 7.93 5.39 16.59
C SER A 11 7.24 4.31 15.75
N GLU A 12 7.98 3.57 14.93
CA GLU A 12 7.46 2.53 14.06
C GLU A 12 7.63 1.11 14.62
N ALA A 13 8.33 0.95 15.74
CA ALA A 13 8.68 -0.35 16.32
C ALA A 13 7.47 -1.21 16.75
N LYS A 14 7.76 -2.47 17.12
CA LYS A 14 6.79 -3.55 17.44
C LYS A 14 6.09 -4.06 16.18
N LEU A 15 4.86 -4.55 16.28
CA LEU A 15 4.14 -5.20 15.18
C LEU A 15 3.93 -4.31 13.94
N TYR A 16 4.08 -3.00 14.05
CA TYR A 16 3.92 -2.09 12.91
C TYR A 16 5.10 -2.17 11.92
N ARG A 17 6.32 -2.45 12.40
CA ARG A 17 7.50 -2.66 11.55
C ARG A 17 8.34 -3.79 12.13
N VAL A 18 8.39 -4.91 11.41
CA VAL A 18 9.07 -6.15 11.80
C VAL A 18 9.80 -6.74 10.60
N HIS A 19 10.83 -7.54 10.87
CA HIS A 19 11.57 -8.23 9.80
C HIS A 19 10.74 -9.29 9.06
N GLU A 20 9.73 -9.85 9.71
CA GLU A 20 8.86 -10.88 9.14
C GLU A 20 7.40 -10.59 9.46
N PHE A 21 6.55 -10.59 8.42
CA PHE A 21 5.11 -10.43 8.56
C PHE A 21 4.36 -11.18 7.45
N THR A 22 3.09 -11.48 7.70
CA THR A 22 2.19 -12.07 6.70
C THR A 22 1.41 -10.98 5.97
N LYS A 23 1.22 -11.15 4.67
CA LYS A 23 0.43 -10.23 3.84
C LYS A 23 -0.35 -11.04 2.81
N VAL A 24 -1.63 -10.70 2.65
CA VAL A 24 -2.43 -11.12 1.49
C VAL A 24 -2.16 -10.09 0.40
N GLU A 25 -1.63 -10.53 -0.74
CA GLU A 25 -1.28 -9.65 -1.85
C GLU A 25 -2.31 -9.76 -2.98
N MET A 26 -2.63 -8.63 -3.59
CA MET A 26 -3.38 -8.55 -4.84
C MET A 26 -2.46 -8.12 -5.97
N TYR A 27 -2.64 -8.74 -7.14
CA TYR A 27 -1.86 -8.43 -8.34
C TYR A 27 -2.75 -8.57 -9.57
N VAL A 28 -2.63 -7.62 -10.49
CA VAL A 28 -3.41 -7.59 -11.73
C VAL A 28 -2.46 -7.41 -12.91
N VAL A 29 -2.64 -8.23 -13.94
CA VAL A 29 -2.07 -8.01 -15.27
C VAL A 29 -3.22 -7.66 -16.18
N CYS A 30 -3.16 -6.49 -16.79
CA CYS A 30 -4.24 -5.96 -17.63
C CYS A 30 -3.68 -5.29 -18.88
N THR A 31 -4.57 -4.90 -19.78
CA THR A 31 -4.20 -4.05 -20.92
C THR A 31 -3.91 -2.61 -20.46
N PRO A 32 -3.11 -1.82 -21.20
CA PRO A 32 -2.83 -0.43 -20.83
C PRO A 32 -4.10 0.40 -20.61
N GLU A 33 -5.16 0.14 -21.39
CA GLU A 33 -6.42 0.87 -21.32
C GLU A 33 -7.23 0.58 -20.03
N GLN A 34 -7.00 -0.57 -19.40
CA GLN A 34 -7.65 -0.96 -18.15
C GLN A 34 -6.89 -0.50 -16.91
N SER A 35 -5.61 -0.16 -17.06
CA SER A 35 -4.64 -0.06 -15.97
C SER A 35 -5.06 0.88 -14.83
N ASP A 36 -5.64 2.04 -15.15
CA ASP A 36 -6.09 3.00 -14.13
C ASP A 36 -7.35 2.51 -13.41
N GLY A 37 -8.29 1.90 -14.14
CA GLY A 37 -9.49 1.33 -13.56
C GLY A 37 -9.20 0.14 -12.63
N GLU A 38 -8.19 -0.67 -12.96
CA GLU A 38 -7.74 -1.76 -12.09
C GLU A 38 -7.10 -1.24 -10.80
N LEU A 39 -6.36 -0.11 -10.85
CA LEU A 39 -5.84 0.53 -9.64
C LEU A 39 -7.00 0.98 -8.73
N ASP A 40 -7.98 1.69 -9.29
CA ASP A 40 -9.14 2.15 -8.51
C ASP A 40 -9.93 0.97 -7.92
N TYR A 41 -10.11 -0.10 -8.69
CA TYR A 41 -10.77 -1.33 -8.21
C TYR A 41 -10.01 -2.01 -7.05
N LEU A 42 -8.68 -2.10 -7.14
CA LEU A 42 -7.86 -2.64 -6.05
C LEU A 42 -7.98 -1.78 -4.78
N VAL A 43 -7.95 -0.45 -4.93
CA VAL A 43 -8.11 0.48 -3.81
C VAL A 43 -9.48 0.32 -3.15
N ASP A 44 -10.54 0.14 -3.94
CA ASP A 44 -11.90 -0.08 -3.42
C ASP A 44 -12.01 -1.39 -2.63
N ILE A 45 -11.39 -2.48 -3.11
CA ILE A 45 -11.33 -3.75 -2.36
C ILE A 45 -10.59 -3.55 -1.03
N GLN A 46 -9.43 -2.91 -1.05
CA GLN A 46 -8.64 -2.66 0.16
C GLN A 46 -9.45 -1.86 1.17
N LYS A 47 -10.02 -0.73 0.75
CA LYS A 47 -10.84 0.13 1.59
C LYS A 47 -12.04 -0.61 2.17
N GLY A 48 -12.82 -1.30 1.32
CA GLY A 48 -13.98 -2.08 1.77
C GLY A 48 -13.60 -3.19 2.75
N THR A 49 -12.43 -3.82 2.58
CA THR A 49 -11.92 -4.83 3.52
C THR A 49 -11.67 -4.21 4.90
N PHE A 50 -10.97 -3.08 4.98
CA PHE A 50 -10.69 -2.44 6.27
C PHE A 50 -11.94 -1.84 6.93
N GLU A 51 -12.86 -1.27 6.14
CA GLU A 51 -14.15 -0.80 6.63
C GLU A 51 -14.99 -1.93 7.23
N SER A 52 -14.99 -3.12 6.61
CA SER A 52 -15.69 -4.31 7.13
C SER A 52 -15.14 -4.80 8.47
N LEU A 53 -13.86 -4.52 8.75
CA LEU A 53 -13.22 -4.80 10.04
C LEU A 53 -13.49 -3.71 11.09
N GLY A 54 -14.23 -2.65 10.73
CA GLY A 54 -14.53 -1.52 11.61
C GLY A 54 -13.36 -0.56 11.83
N LEU A 55 -12.38 -0.55 10.93
CA LEU A 55 -11.22 0.35 11.04
C LEU A 55 -11.56 1.74 10.47
N HIS A 56 -11.18 2.78 11.20
CA HIS A 56 -11.26 4.15 10.68
C HIS A 56 -10.09 4.42 9.75
N CYS A 57 -10.35 4.42 8.45
CA CYS A 57 -9.34 4.58 7.41
C CYS A 57 -9.48 5.89 6.63
N ARG A 58 -8.38 6.31 6.03
CA ARG A 58 -8.34 7.35 4.99
C ARG A 58 -7.52 6.86 3.80
N GLN A 59 -7.86 7.38 2.63
CA GLN A 59 -7.09 7.17 1.40
C GLN A 59 -6.15 8.35 1.20
N VAL A 60 -4.92 8.08 0.77
CA VAL A 60 -3.91 9.10 0.47
C VAL A 60 -3.34 8.82 -0.93
N ASP A 61 -3.53 9.76 -1.86
CA ASP A 61 -2.83 9.73 -3.15
C ASP A 61 -1.41 10.29 -2.94
N MET A 62 -0.41 9.50 -3.29
CA MET A 62 0.95 9.73 -2.80
C MET A 62 1.72 10.69 -3.72
N PRO A 63 2.47 11.64 -3.14
CA PRO A 63 3.25 12.58 -3.92
C PRO A 63 4.34 11.86 -4.70
N THR A 64 4.78 12.45 -5.81
CA THR A 64 5.74 11.87 -6.74
C THR A 64 7.07 11.46 -6.08
N GLU A 65 7.46 12.16 -5.02
CA GLU A 65 8.69 11.97 -4.24
C GLU A 65 8.66 10.73 -3.34
N GLU A 66 7.46 10.22 -3.03
CA GLU A 66 7.21 9.05 -2.17
C GLU A 66 6.89 7.79 -3.00
N LEU A 67 7.00 7.88 -4.33
CA LEU A 67 6.80 6.76 -5.24
C LEU A 67 8.05 5.87 -5.28
N GLY A 68 7.84 4.57 -5.10
CA GLY A 68 8.88 3.59 -5.38
C GLY A 68 9.20 3.56 -6.88
N ALA A 69 10.42 3.16 -7.23
CA ALA A 69 10.90 3.11 -8.62
C ALA A 69 9.93 2.49 -9.66
N PRO A 70 9.14 1.44 -9.37
CA PRO A 70 8.21 0.88 -10.36
C PRO A 70 6.85 1.58 -10.44
N ALA A 71 6.48 2.45 -9.49
CA ALA A 71 5.14 3.01 -9.41
C ALA A 71 5.00 4.29 -10.24
N ALA A 72 4.04 4.31 -11.18
CA ALA A 72 3.61 5.51 -11.90
C ALA A 72 2.59 6.32 -11.09
N ARG A 73 1.75 5.64 -10.29
CA ARG A 73 0.84 6.21 -9.30
C ARG A 73 0.73 5.23 -8.12
N LYS A 74 0.66 5.76 -6.91
CA LYS A 74 0.49 4.96 -5.68
C LYS A 74 -0.59 5.58 -4.82
N VAL A 75 -1.46 4.72 -4.28
CA VAL A 75 -2.48 5.10 -3.32
C VAL A 75 -2.27 4.27 -2.06
N ASP A 76 -2.17 4.95 -0.93
CA ASP A 76 -2.03 4.33 0.38
C ASP A 76 -3.37 4.38 1.12
N ILE A 77 -3.69 3.32 1.85
CA ILE A 77 -4.76 3.28 2.84
C ILE A 77 -4.11 3.35 4.21
N GLU A 78 -4.45 4.38 4.97
CA GLU A 78 -3.97 4.56 6.33
C GLU A 78 -5.09 4.36 7.33
N ALA A 79 -4.82 3.64 8.41
CA ALA A 79 -5.75 3.42 9.51
C ALA A 79 -5.37 4.27 10.73
N TRP A 80 -6.38 4.76 11.44
CA TRP A 80 -6.18 5.45 12.72
C TRP A 80 -5.59 4.48 13.75
N MET A 81 -4.51 4.90 14.42
CA MET A 81 -3.82 4.13 15.46
C MET A 81 -4.00 4.82 16.82
N PRO A 82 -4.99 4.43 17.64
CA PRO A 82 -5.30 5.11 18.89
C PRO A 82 -4.11 5.21 19.85
N GLY A 83 -3.30 4.15 19.94
CA GLY A 83 -2.11 4.11 20.80
C GLY A 83 -0.98 5.03 20.36
N ARG A 84 -1.02 5.56 19.13
CA ARG A 84 -0.02 6.47 18.56
C ARG A 84 -0.58 7.87 18.23
N GLN A 85 -1.90 8.03 18.25
CA GLN A 85 -2.61 9.27 17.90
C GLN A 85 -2.26 9.80 16.50
N LEU A 86 -2.10 8.88 15.54
CA LEU A 86 -1.80 9.20 14.15
C LEU A 86 -2.44 8.17 13.22
N PHE A 87 -2.53 8.52 11.94
CA PHE A 87 -2.80 7.57 10.86
C PHE A 87 -1.50 6.91 10.43
N GLY A 88 -1.53 5.60 10.17
CA GLY A 88 -0.39 4.91 9.57
C GLY A 88 -0.82 3.90 8.52
N GLU A 89 0.06 3.68 7.55
CA GLU A 89 -0.17 2.82 6.39
C GLU A 89 -0.53 1.39 6.82
N VAL A 90 -1.60 0.86 6.24
CA VAL A 90 -2.01 -0.55 6.38
C VAL A 90 -2.09 -1.27 5.04
N SER A 91 -2.12 -0.53 3.93
CA SER A 91 -2.08 -1.08 2.58
C SER A 91 -1.60 -0.01 1.59
N SER A 92 -1.04 -0.48 0.48
CA SER A 92 -0.68 0.33 -0.67
C SER A 92 -1.11 -0.39 -1.95
N ALA A 93 -1.51 0.39 -2.95
CA ALA A 93 -1.79 -0.08 -4.31
C ALA A 93 -1.03 0.80 -5.30
N SER A 94 -0.44 0.20 -6.33
CA SER A 94 0.36 0.93 -7.31
C SER A 94 0.03 0.51 -8.73
N ASN A 95 -0.10 1.49 -9.61
CA ASN A 95 -0.08 1.26 -11.04
C ASN A 95 1.38 1.32 -11.51
N CYS A 96 1.89 0.20 -12.02
CA CYS A 96 3.26 0.08 -12.52
C CYS A 96 3.39 0.26 -14.04
N THR A 97 2.28 0.51 -14.73
CA THR A 97 2.14 0.54 -16.20
C THR A 97 2.90 -0.62 -16.84
N ASP A 98 3.94 -0.34 -17.61
CA ASP A 98 4.77 -1.35 -18.26
C ASP A 98 6.19 -1.47 -17.66
N TYR A 99 6.49 -0.75 -16.58
CA TYR A 99 7.84 -0.70 -16.00
C TYR A 99 8.37 -2.09 -15.66
N GLN A 100 7.52 -2.90 -15.00
CA GLN A 100 7.87 -4.27 -14.63
C GLN A 100 7.79 -5.21 -15.85
N ALA A 101 6.75 -5.07 -16.68
CA ALA A 101 6.53 -5.94 -17.84
C ALA A 101 7.67 -5.86 -18.87
N ARG A 102 8.34 -4.71 -19.01
CA ARG A 102 9.50 -4.55 -19.91
C ARG A 102 10.77 -5.27 -19.45
N ARG A 103 10.84 -5.72 -18.19
CA ARG A 103 12.05 -6.29 -17.57
C ARG A 103 11.93 -7.78 -17.25
N LEU A 104 10.74 -8.35 -17.46
CA LEU A 104 10.43 -9.77 -17.32
C LEU A 104 10.67 -10.48 -18.65
#